data_AF-A0A7U6Y3K2-F1
#
_entry.id   AF-A0A7U6Y3K2-F1
#
_cell.length_a   1.000
_cell.length_b   1.000
_cell.length_c   1.000
_cell.angle_alpha   90.00
_cell.angle_beta   90.00
_cell.angle_gamma   90.00
#
_symmetry.space_group_name_H-M   'P 1'
#
loop_
_entity.id
_entity.type
_entity.pdbx_description
1 polymer ?
#
loop_
_entity_poly.entity_id
_entity_poly.type
_entity_poly.pdbx_seq_one_letter_code
_entity_poly.pdbx_strand_id
1 'polypeptide(L)'
;MRQALLILAALFALFPGCPARAASDNQLPEMLLAAMPQTIDIRKASGHDGWWQEPPEFLGRLDPATGLRTLVLQSFRLPEQGTRERIMMAISAYVSPEAAHARFNDMEPQDNRAYGQSQTLSQTHKSEQMRLHSMARPRGQTLRVQEGRYILRVTHWTDGLPMTPAQMAQLTTLSIDRLSDLDHEKRPLPAPPPLAKHLPQETQRLARPLGTAAGPMEWAAFDRALGENVPDLGLKDFLDKAATPPTIALRRWPLTTAPPGQVVDAMLFRMADAKSALRYLVLDRENRLLERSLLSPMAKLPSYMELSSGERGAKISLVFAKERTVGVLTCGAPYSFTAEECKPALLELAEIIAASLNQ
;
A
#
# COMPACT_ATOMS: atom_id res chain seq x y z
N MET A 1 23.73 24.16 55.99
CA MET A 1 24.19 23.73 54.64
C MET A 1 23.86 22.27 54.26
N ARG A 2 23.02 21.52 55.01
CA ARG A 2 22.59 20.16 54.62
C ARG A 2 21.12 20.05 54.14
N GLN A 3 20.32 21.11 54.26
CA GLN A 3 18.92 21.10 53.85
C GLN A 3 18.66 21.67 52.44
N ALA A 4 19.63 22.38 51.86
CA ALA A 4 19.51 22.93 50.50
C ALA A 4 19.80 21.90 49.39
N LEU A 5 20.46 20.78 49.71
CA LEU A 5 20.80 19.74 48.72
C LEU A 5 19.67 18.73 48.45
N LEU A 6 18.70 18.61 49.36
CA LEU A 6 17.58 17.66 49.22
C LEU A 6 16.44 18.19 48.34
N ILE A 7 16.38 19.49 48.08
CA ILE A 7 15.34 20.10 47.24
C ILE A 7 15.73 20.07 45.75
N LEU A 8 17.02 20.08 45.40
CA LEU A 8 17.46 19.96 44.01
C LEU A 8 17.35 18.53 43.45
N ALA A 9 17.43 17.49 44.29
CA ALA A 9 17.27 16.10 43.86
C ALA A 9 15.80 15.71 43.63
N ALA A 10 14.85 16.41 44.26
CA ALA A 10 13.42 16.17 44.09
C ALA A 10 12.82 16.82 42.82
N LEU A 11 13.51 17.80 42.23
CA LEU A 11 13.06 18.48 41.00
C LEU A 11 13.48 17.75 39.70
N PHE A 12 14.39 16.78 39.77
CA PHE A 12 14.75 15.94 38.62
C PHE A 12 13.97 14.61 38.54
N ALA A 13 13.20 14.26 39.58
CA ALA A 13 12.36 13.06 39.61
C ALA A 13 10.92 13.28 39.08
N LEU A 14 10.62 14.48 38.56
CA LEU A 14 9.29 14.89 38.08
C LEU A 14 9.29 15.38 36.63
N PHE A 15 10.28 14.97 35.82
CA PHE A 15 10.04 14.96 34.37
C PHE A 15 9.33 13.65 34.04
N PRO A 16 7.99 13.64 33.83
CA PRO A 16 7.41 12.57 33.04
C PRO A 16 8.19 12.59 31.73
N GLY A 17 8.80 11.45 31.39
CA GLY A 17 9.49 11.29 30.13
C GLY A 17 8.63 11.90 29.05
N CYS A 18 9.17 12.94 28.40
CA CYS A 18 8.54 13.55 27.24
C CYS A 18 8.14 12.37 26.35
N PRO A 19 6.83 12.14 26.10
CA PRO A 19 6.43 11.00 25.29
C PRO A 19 7.22 11.12 24.00
N ALA A 20 7.99 10.07 23.69
CA ALA A 20 8.78 9.98 22.47
C ALA A 20 7.91 10.56 21.35
N ARG A 21 8.40 11.63 20.76
CA ARG A 21 7.66 12.44 19.81
C ARG A 21 7.26 11.46 18.71
N ALA A 22 5.96 11.13 18.63
CA ALA A 22 5.43 10.19 17.64
C ALA A 22 6.12 10.49 16.31
N ALA A 23 6.71 9.45 15.69
CA ALA A 23 7.44 9.58 14.44
C ALA A 23 6.68 10.56 13.53
N SER A 24 7.39 11.58 13.05
CA SER A 24 6.75 12.77 12.48
C SER A 24 5.69 12.35 11.48
N ASP A 25 4.51 12.98 11.50
CA ASP A 25 3.38 12.60 10.62
C ASP A 25 3.75 12.53 9.12
N ASN A 26 4.89 13.09 8.74
CA ASN A 26 5.50 12.97 7.42
C ASN A 26 6.00 11.56 7.04
N GLN A 27 6.25 10.68 8.03
CA GLN A 27 6.74 9.30 7.85
C GLN A 27 5.66 8.24 8.14
N LEU A 28 4.46 8.69 8.50
CA LEU A 28 3.33 7.83 8.80
C LEU A 28 3.04 6.80 7.69
N PRO A 29 3.09 7.14 6.39
CA PRO A 29 2.85 6.16 5.33
C PRO A 29 3.89 5.02 5.31
N GLU A 30 5.17 5.37 5.46
CA GLU A 30 6.28 4.43 5.56
C GLU A 30 6.11 3.52 6.79
N MET A 31 5.67 4.08 7.92
CA MET A 31 5.37 3.31 9.14
C MET A 31 4.22 2.34 8.95
N LEU A 32 3.10 2.80 8.39
CA LEU A 32 1.93 1.97 8.16
C LEU A 32 2.27 0.79 7.25
N LEU A 33 3.05 1.02 6.19
CA LEU A 33 3.51 -0.05 5.32
C LEU A 33 4.47 -1.00 6.03
N ALA A 34 5.45 -0.49 6.78
CA ALA A 34 6.40 -1.32 7.52
C ALA A 34 5.72 -2.19 8.59
N ALA A 35 4.54 -1.78 9.06
CA ALA A 35 3.72 -2.56 9.96
C ALA A 35 2.85 -3.62 9.26
N MET A 36 2.57 -3.50 7.95
CA MET A 36 1.74 -4.46 7.23
C MET A 36 2.34 -5.87 7.27
N PRO A 37 1.52 -6.91 7.49
CA PRO A 37 1.96 -8.29 7.36
C PRO A 37 2.46 -8.58 5.96
N GLN A 38 3.53 -9.35 5.88
CA GLN A 38 4.11 -9.81 4.62
C GLN A 38 3.49 -11.15 4.24
N THR A 39 3.69 -11.62 3.00
CA THR A 39 3.17 -12.95 2.63
C THR A 39 3.65 -14.04 3.58
N ILE A 40 4.88 -14.01 4.07
CA ILE A 40 5.34 -15.02 5.03
C ILE A 40 4.51 -15.05 6.32
N ASP A 41 4.04 -13.89 6.77
CA ASP A 41 3.16 -13.78 7.95
C ASP A 41 1.79 -14.39 7.65
N ILE A 42 1.24 -14.12 6.46
CA ILE A 42 -0.01 -14.73 5.96
C ILE A 42 0.14 -16.24 5.81
N ARG A 43 1.23 -16.73 5.24
CA ARG A 43 1.51 -18.16 5.07
C ARG A 43 1.57 -18.86 6.42
N LYS A 44 2.25 -18.26 7.39
CA LYS A 44 2.34 -18.78 8.76
C LYS A 44 0.97 -18.81 9.44
N ALA A 45 0.14 -17.79 9.27
CA ALA A 45 -1.19 -17.73 9.87
C ALA A 45 -2.20 -18.67 9.18
N SER A 46 -2.14 -18.80 7.86
CA SER A 46 -3.08 -19.58 7.03
C SER A 46 -2.69 -21.04 6.83
N GLY A 47 -1.39 -21.39 6.95
CA GLY A 47 -0.87 -22.73 6.70
C GLY A 47 -0.66 -23.07 5.22
N HIS A 48 -0.71 -22.09 4.32
CA HIS A 48 -0.57 -22.27 2.87
C HIS A 48 0.67 -21.57 2.32
N ASP A 49 1.44 -22.21 1.43
CA ASP A 49 2.69 -21.66 0.88
C ASP A 49 2.54 -20.95 -0.47
N GLY A 50 1.39 -21.05 -1.14
CA GLY A 50 1.22 -20.58 -2.53
C GLY A 50 0.90 -19.10 -2.70
N TRP A 51 0.86 -18.27 -1.65
CA TRP A 51 0.36 -16.90 -1.74
C TRP A 51 1.26 -15.92 -2.51
N TRP A 52 0.61 -14.99 -3.22
CA TRP A 52 1.20 -13.81 -3.83
C TRP A 52 0.96 -12.53 -3.02
N GLN A 53 1.87 -11.57 -3.19
CA GLN A 53 1.77 -10.20 -2.66
C GLN A 53 1.27 -9.26 -3.74
N GLU A 54 0.07 -8.68 -3.60
CA GLU A 54 -0.31 -7.53 -4.43
C GLU A 54 0.43 -6.27 -3.93
N PRO A 55 0.70 -5.31 -4.84
CA PRO A 55 1.15 -3.99 -4.43
C PRO A 55 0.20 -3.36 -3.41
N PRO A 56 0.71 -2.64 -2.41
CA PRO A 56 -0.12 -1.91 -1.47
C PRO A 56 -0.81 -0.79 -2.24
N GLU A 57 -2.12 -0.78 -2.16
CA GLU A 57 -2.94 0.31 -2.62
C GLU A 57 -3.05 1.35 -1.50
N PHE A 58 -2.41 2.51 -1.69
CA PHE A 58 -2.50 3.62 -0.75
C PHE A 58 -3.80 4.41 -0.95
N LEU A 59 -4.93 3.88 -0.50
CA LEU A 59 -6.21 4.60 -0.55
C LEU A 59 -6.26 5.74 0.48
N GLY A 60 -5.24 6.60 0.52
CA GLY A 60 -5.18 7.76 1.40
C GLY A 60 -6.09 8.86 0.89
N ARG A 61 -7.08 9.22 1.70
CA ARG A 61 -7.71 10.54 1.65
C ARG A 61 -7.19 11.31 2.85
N LEU A 62 -6.49 12.42 2.60
CA LEU A 62 -6.32 13.46 3.61
C LEU A 62 -7.66 14.16 3.72
N ASP A 63 -8.51 13.67 4.60
CA ASP A 63 -9.77 14.31 4.90
C ASP A 63 -9.58 15.21 6.15
N PRO A 64 -9.49 16.54 5.97
CA PRO A 64 -9.31 17.46 7.10
C PRO A 64 -10.49 17.42 8.08
N ALA A 65 -11.68 16.96 7.67
CA ALA A 65 -12.84 16.83 8.55
C ALA A 65 -12.80 15.55 9.40
N THR A 66 -12.12 14.50 8.94
CA THR A 66 -12.16 13.18 9.60
C THR A 66 -10.81 12.76 10.17
N GLY A 67 -9.77 13.57 9.92
CA GLY A 67 -8.43 13.38 10.46
C GLY A 67 -7.77 12.08 9.99
N LEU A 68 -8.28 11.47 8.92
CA LEU A 68 -7.66 10.30 8.31
C LEU A 68 -6.39 10.76 7.62
N ARG A 69 -5.23 10.21 8.03
CA ARG A 69 -3.94 10.65 7.49
C ARG A 69 -3.38 9.73 6.43
N THR A 70 -3.66 8.43 6.46
CA THR A 70 -3.32 7.48 5.40
C THR A 70 -4.09 6.18 5.64
N LEU A 71 -4.51 5.52 4.56
CA LEU A 71 -5.06 4.17 4.54
C LEU A 71 -4.17 3.35 3.61
N VAL A 72 -3.52 2.32 4.16
CA VAL A 72 -2.72 1.37 3.39
C VAL A 72 -3.52 0.10 3.24
N LEU A 73 -3.72 -0.38 2.01
CA LEU A 73 -4.44 -1.61 1.70
C LEU A 73 -3.49 -2.58 0.99
N GLN A 74 -3.27 -3.78 1.52
CA GLN A 74 -2.49 -4.82 0.85
C GLN A 74 -3.38 -6.02 0.60
N SER A 75 -3.29 -6.59 -0.59
CA SER A 75 -4.07 -7.77 -0.97
C SER A 75 -3.14 -8.95 -1.22
N PHE A 76 -3.59 -10.14 -0.87
CA PHE A 76 -2.89 -11.40 -1.08
C PHE A 76 -3.81 -12.33 -1.82
N ARG A 77 -3.29 -13.10 -2.78
CA ARG A 77 -4.07 -14.08 -3.55
C ARG A 77 -3.31 -15.40 -3.71
N LEU A 78 -4.05 -16.51 -3.66
CA LEU A 78 -3.54 -17.83 -4.04
C LEU A 78 -3.74 -18.06 -5.56
N PRO A 79 -2.73 -18.57 -6.30
CA PRO A 79 -2.78 -18.71 -7.76
C PRO A 79 -3.40 -20.02 -8.26
N GLU A 80 -3.79 -20.95 -7.38
CA GLU A 80 -4.17 -22.31 -7.82
C GLU A 80 -5.54 -22.37 -8.51
N GLN A 81 -5.60 -23.19 -9.57
CA GLN A 81 -6.75 -23.41 -10.45
C GLN A 81 -7.90 -24.12 -9.72
N GLY A 82 -8.67 -23.39 -8.91
CA GLY A 82 -9.95 -23.91 -8.40
C GLY A 82 -10.51 -23.21 -7.15
N THR A 83 -9.69 -22.52 -6.35
CA THR A 83 -10.16 -21.74 -5.20
C THR A 83 -9.65 -20.31 -5.28
N ARG A 84 -10.57 -19.35 -5.38
CA ARG A 84 -10.23 -17.92 -5.36
C ARG A 84 -10.11 -17.49 -3.92
N GLU A 85 -8.89 -17.46 -3.40
CA GLU A 85 -8.60 -16.92 -2.07
C GLU A 85 -8.04 -15.49 -2.20
N ARG A 86 -8.57 -14.56 -1.41
CA ARG A 86 -8.11 -13.18 -1.33
C ARG A 86 -8.12 -12.69 0.11
N ILE A 87 -6.98 -12.23 0.62
CA ILE A 87 -6.92 -11.53 1.91
C ILE A 87 -6.58 -10.07 1.63
N MET A 88 -7.42 -9.13 2.06
CA MET A 88 -7.11 -7.71 2.06
C MET A 88 -6.89 -7.23 3.49
N MET A 89 -5.72 -6.66 3.73
CA MET A 89 -5.38 -6.03 4.99
C MET A 89 -5.37 -4.52 4.80
N ALA A 90 -5.97 -3.79 5.74
CA ALA A 90 -6.00 -2.34 5.71
C ALA A 90 -5.61 -1.75 7.07
N ILE A 91 -4.75 -0.72 7.09
CA ILE A 91 -4.44 0.05 8.29
C ILE A 91 -4.79 1.52 8.03
N SER A 92 -5.62 2.07 8.91
CA SER A 92 -6.04 3.48 8.91
C SER A 92 -5.45 4.18 10.13
N ALA A 93 -4.80 5.33 9.93
CA ALA A 93 -4.33 6.18 11.01
C ALA A 93 -5.18 7.45 11.14
N TYR A 94 -5.68 7.70 12.35
CA TYR A 94 -6.47 8.89 12.69
C TYR A 94 -5.65 9.88 13.51
N VAL A 95 -6.11 11.13 13.54
CA VAL A 95 -5.49 12.20 14.35
C VAL A 95 -5.43 11.90 15.84
N SER A 96 -6.38 11.14 16.38
CA SER A 96 -6.41 10.77 17.80
C SER A 96 -7.11 9.44 18.04
N PRO A 97 -6.93 8.82 19.22
CA PRO A 97 -7.68 7.63 19.63
C PRO A 97 -9.20 7.84 19.68
N GLU A 98 -9.67 9.02 20.07
CA GLU A 98 -11.09 9.36 20.12
C GLU A 98 -11.69 9.45 18.71
N ALA A 99 -10.95 10.03 17.76
CA ALA A 99 -11.35 10.06 16.36
C ALA A 99 -11.41 8.65 15.77
N ALA A 100 -10.42 7.80 16.06
CA ALA A 100 -10.45 6.39 15.68
C ALA A 100 -11.66 5.68 16.32
N HIS A 101 -11.96 5.94 17.59
CA HIS A 101 -13.08 5.31 18.29
C HIS A 101 -14.44 5.69 17.69
N ALA A 102 -14.67 6.99 17.45
CA ALA A 102 -15.87 7.48 16.78
C ALA A 102 -16.04 6.78 15.42
N ARG A 103 -14.95 6.73 14.64
CA ARG A 103 -14.97 6.12 13.30
C ARG A 103 -15.14 4.60 13.32
N PHE A 104 -14.57 3.90 14.30
CA PHE A 104 -14.76 2.48 14.48
C PHE A 104 -16.25 2.15 14.64
N ASN A 105 -16.98 2.96 15.41
CA ASN A 105 -18.42 2.79 15.57
C ASN A 105 -19.21 3.23 14.34
N ASP A 106 -18.86 4.36 13.70
CA ASP A 106 -19.55 4.86 12.51
C ASP A 106 -19.45 3.91 11.30
N MET A 107 -18.36 3.15 11.20
CA MET A 107 -18.18 2.17 10.12
C MET A 107 -19.05 0.93 10.31
N GLU A 108 -19.54 0.62 11.51
CA GLU A 108 -20.34 -0.58 11.77
C GLU A 108 -21.66 -0.61 10.95
N PRO A 109 -22.48 0.45 10.87
CA PRO A 109 -23.65 0.45 9.99
C PRO A 109 -23.35 0.42 8.49
N GLN A 110 -22.14 0.81 8.08
CA GLN A 110 -21.71 0.79 6.68
C GLN A 110 -21.21 -0.60 6.29
N ASP A 111 -20.39 -1.20 7.16
CA ASP A 111 -19.95 -2.58 7.05
C ASP A 111 -21.17 -3.50 7.12
N ASN A 112 -22.08 -3.38 8.09
CA ASN A 112 -23.26 -4.26 8.20
C ASN A 112 -24.18 -4.29 6.95
N ARG A 113 -24.15 -3.31 6.03
CA ARG A 113 -24.93 -3.37 4.77
C ARG A 113 -24.35 -4.35 3.76
N ALA A 114 -23.05 -4.66 3.84
CA ALA A 114 -22.36 -5.62 2.98
C ALA A 114 -22.12 -6.98 3.67
N TYR A 115 -22.44 -7.11 4.97
CA TYR A 115 -22.07 -8.23 5.83
C TYR A 115 -23.30 -8.79 6.58
N GLY A 116 -23.43 -10.11 6.66
CA GLY A 116 -24.57 -10.85 7.18
C GLY A 116 -24.71 -10.98 8.70
N GLN A 117 -23.74 -10.54 9.52
CA GLN A 117 -23.83 -10.44 11.00
C GLN A 117 -22.51 -9.93 11.61
N SER A 118 -22.57 -9.22 12.74
CA SER A 118 -21.39 -8.76 13.53
C SER A 118 -21.29 -9.50 14.88
N GLN A 119 -20.08 -9.88 15.28
CA GLN A 119 -19.77 -10.51 16.56
C GLN A 119 -18.61 -9.77 17.24
N THR A 120 -18.79 -9.37 18.49
CA THR A 120 -17.70 -8.81 19.31
C THR A 120 -16.84 -9.95 19.85
N LEU A 121 -15.52 -9.85 19.67
CA LEU A 121 -14.56 -10.83 20.18
C LEU A 121 -13.89 -10.27 21.44
N SER A 122 -13.66 -11.13 22.43
CA SER A 122 -12.97 -10.79 23.67
C SER A 122 -11.74 -11.68 23.82
N GLN A 123 -10.56 -11.21 23.41
CA GLN A 123 -9.29 -11.87 23.75
C GLN A 123 -8.14 -10.88 23.99
N THR A 124 -7.52 -11.05 25.17
CA THR A 124 -6.10 -10.92 25.54
C THR A 124 -5.19 -10.07 24.65
N HIS A 125 -5.24 -8.76 24.78
CA HIS A 125 -4.09 -7.87 25.01
C HIS A 125 -4.67 -6.49 25.38
N LYS A 126 -3.93 -5.68 26.14
CA LYS A 126 -4.40 -4.41 26.70
C LYS A 126 -4.88 -3.50 25.54
N SER A 127 -6.05 -2.86 25.73
CA SER A 127 -6.64 -1.76 24.94
C SER A 127 -7.33 -1.99 23.57
N GLU A 128 -7.48 -3.22 23.05
CA GLU A 128 -8.05 -3.41 21.70
C GLU A 128 -9.58 -3.68 21.67
N GLN A 129 -10.30 -3.02 20.74
CA GLN A 129 -11.69 -3.38 20.40
C GLN A 129 -11.73 -4.21 19.12
N MET A 130 -12.28 -5.43 19.18
CA MET A 130 -12.36 -6.35 18.04
C MET A 130 -13.79 -6.66 17.64
N ARG A 131 -14.12 -6.51 16.34
CA ARG A 131 -15.42 -6.90 15.76
C ARG A 131 -15.23 -7.74 14.51
N LEU A 132 -15.83 -8.92 14.49
CA LEU A 132 -15.87 -9.83 13.35
C LEU A 132 -17.18 -9.63 12.58
N HIS A 133 -17.10 -9.53 11.26
CA HIS A 133 -18.24 -9.42 10.36
C HIS A 133 -18.20 -10.54 9.33
N SER A 134 -19.30 -11.25 9.13
CA SER A 134 -19.44 -12.28 8.07
C SER A 134 -20.01 -11.66 6.80
N MET A 135 -19.52 -11.99 5.60
CA MET A 135 -20.04 -11.42 4.35
C MET A 135 -21.30 -12.13 3.84
N ALA A 136 -22.20 -11.38 3.22
CA ALA A 136 -23.46 -11.94 2.70
C ALA A 136 -23.24 -12.92 1.54
N ARG A 137 -22.22 -12.72 0.69
CA ARG A 137 -21.66 -13.62 -0.37
C ARG A 137 -20.58 -12.87 -1.20
N PRO A 138 -19.56 -13.55 -1.78
CA PRO A 138 -19.14 -14.92 -1.50
C PRO A 138 -18.42 -15.01 -0.14
N ARG A 139 -18.38 -16.22 0.41
CA ARG A 139 -17.81 -16.66 1.71
C ARG A 139 -16.60 -15.82 2.14
N GLY A 140 -16.87 -14.74 2.87
CA GLY A 140 -15.84 -13.84 3.34
C GLY A 140 -16.08 -13.42 4.78
N GLN A 141 -15.01 -13.06 5.47
CA GLN A 141 -15.06 -12.56 6.84
C GLN A 141 -14.17 -11.33 6.95
N THR A 142 -14.56 -10.39 7.79
CA THR A 142 -13.76 -9.22 8.11
C THR A 142 -13.59 -9.08 9.61
N LEU A 143 -12.35 -9.12 10.07
CA LEU A 143 -11.99 -8.70 11.42
C LEU A 143 -11.57 -7.23 11.39
N ARG A 144 -12.17 -6.42 12.26
CA ARG A 144 -11.78 -5.03 12.49
C ARG A 144 -11.27 -4.88 13.91
N VAL A 145 -10.13 -4.24 14.06
CA VAL A 145 -9.47 -4.01 15.36
C VAL A 145 -9.13 -2.53 15.49
N GLN A 146 -9.44 -1.93 16.64
CA GLN A 146 -8.96 -0.60 17.00
C GLN A 146 -7.86 -0.73 18.04
N GLU A 147 -6.72 -0.06 17.81
CA GLU A 147 -5.66 0.14 18.80
C GLU A 147 -5.23 1.62 18.79
N GLY A 148 -5.47 2.32 19.90
CA GLY A 148 -5.20 3.76 20.00
C GLY A 148 -5.82 4.53 18.83
N ARG A 149 -4.95 5.21 18.05
CA ARG A 149 -5.32 6.01 16.87
C ARG A 149 -5.44 5.21 15.57
N TYR A 150 -5.24 3.88 15.61
CA TYR A 150 -5.24 3.03 14.44
C TYR A 150 -6.50 2.16 14.37
N ILE A 151 -7.01 1.99 13.15
CA ILE A 151 -7.99 0.95 12.85
C ILE A 151 -7.39 0.01 11.81
N LEU A 152 -7.30 -1.26 12.19
CA LEU A 152 -6.85 -2.35 11.34
C LEU A 152 -8.06 -3.14 10.86
N ARG A 153 -8.02 -3.58 9.60
CA ARG A 153 -9.04 -4.43 9.01
C ARG A 153 -8.37 -5.57 8.25
N VAL A 154 -8.78 -6.80 8.52
CA VAL A 154 -8.42 -7.98 7.73
C VAL A 154 -9.71 -8.49 7.13
N THR A 155 -9.83 -8.46 5.81
CA THR A 155 -10.93 -9.09 5.08
C THR A 155 -10.39 -10.28 4.32
N HIS A 156 -11.02 -11.42 4.49
CA HIS A 156 -10.70 -12.63 3.76
C HIS A 156 -11.90 -13.06 2.92
N TRP A 157 -11.71 -13.28 1.62
CA TRP A 157 -12.67 -13.91 0.71
C TRP A 157 -12.10 -15.24 0.25
N THR A 158 -12.89 -16.29 0.31
CA THR A 158 -12.47 -17.60 -0.21
C THR A 158 -13.66 -18.41 -0.66
N ASP A 159 -13.52 -19.17 -1.74
CA ASP A 159 -14.50 -20.21 -2.06
C ASP A 159 -14.31 -21.47 -1.19
N GLY A 160 -13.21 -21.56 -0.44
CA GLY A 160 -12.87 -22.61 0.51
C GLY A 160 -13.31 -22.33 1.96
N LEU A 161 -12.50 -22.78 2.92
CA LEU A 161 -12.70 -22.50 4.34
C LEU A 161 -12.10 -21.12 4.70
N PRO A 162 -12.87 -20.19 5.29
CA PRO A 162 -12.31 -18.90 5.69
C PRO A 162 -11.32 -19.09 6.84
N MET A 163 -10.26 -18.27 6.85
CA MET A 163 -9.45 -18.00 8.03
C MET A 163 -10.35 -17.84 9.26
N THR A 164 -9.97 -18.51 10.34
CA THR A 164 -10.65 -18.37 11.62
C THR A 164 -10.41 -16.96 12.20
N PRO A 165 -11.29 -16.49 13.10
CA PRO A 165 -11.08 -15.23 13.79
C PRO A 165 -9.74 -15.16 14.53
N ALA A 166 -9.24 -16.29 15.08
CA ALA A 166 -7.95 -16.37 15.74
C ALA A 166 -6.78 -16.15 14.77
N GLN A 167 -6.84 -16.70 13.55
CA GLN A 167 -5.83 -16.48 12.53
C GLN A 167 -5.84 -15.03 12.03
N MET A 168 -7.02 -14.43 11.85
CA MET A 168 -7.12 -13.00 11.52
C MET A 168 -6.60 -12.11 12.65
N ALA A 169 -6.91 -12.45 13.91
CA ALA A 169 -6.42 -11.73 15.09
C ALA A 169 -4.89 -11.80 15.18
N GLN A 170 -4.28 -12.94 14.89
CA GLN A 170 -2.83 -13.08 14.84
C GLN A 170 -2.18 -12.10 13.85
N LEU A 171 -2.79 -11.90 12.67
CA LEU A 171 -2.29 -10.94 11.68
C LEU A 171 -2.45 -9.49 12.14
N THR A 172 -3.56 -9.15 12.79
CA THR A 172 -3.76 -7.80 13.33
C THR A 172 -2.83 -7.52 14.51
N THR A 173 -2.65 -8.46 15.43
CA THR A 173 -1.73 -8.31 16.58
C THR A 173 -0.29 -8.11 16.10
N LEU A 174 0.16 -8.86 15.10
CA LEU A 174 1.49 -8.66 14.51
C LEU A 174 1.68 -7.24 13.96
N SER A 175 0.64 -6.69 13.32
CA SER A 175 0.66 -5.33 12.78
C SER A 175 0.68 -4.29 13.90
N ILE A 176 -0.08 -4.52 14.97
CA ILE A 176 -0.15 -3.66 16.15
C ILE A 176 1.19 -3.64 16.89
N ASP A 177 1.82 -4.80 17.09
CA ASP A 177 3.14 -4.89 17.70
C ASP A 177 4.18 -4.09 16.90
N ARG A 178 4.16 -4.23 15.56
CA ARG A 178 5.05 -3.46 14.67
C ARG A 178 4.77 -1.95 14.71
N LEU A 179 3.49 -1.54 14.71
CA LEU A 179 3.10 -0.14 14.83
C LEU A 179 3.58 0.43 16.17
N SER A 180 3.36 -0.30 17.27
CA SER A 180 3.77 0.11 18.61
C SER A 180 5.28 0.26 18.71
N ASP A 181 6.06 -0.68 18.15
CA ASP A 181 7.52 -0.58 18.12
C ASP A 181 8.01 0.62 17.30
N LEU A 182 7.36 0.93 16.18
CA LEU A 182 7.70 2.07 15.32
C LEU A 182 7.29 3.40 15.97
N ASP A 183 6.09 3.50 16.55
CA ASP A 183 5.59 4.70 17.22
C ASP A 183 6.44 5.08 18.45
N HIS A 184 6.91 4.07 19.20
CA HIS A 184 7.80 4.28 20.35
C HIS A 184 9.28 4.37 19.97
N GLU A 185 9.60 4.43 18.68
CA GLU A 185 10.97 4.49 18.14
C GLU A 185 11.88 3.33 18.62
N LYS A 186 11.29 2.21 19.07
CA LYS A 186 12.02 1.00 19.48
C LYS A 186 12.62 0.28 18.28
N ARG A 187 12.06 0.51 17.09
CA ARG A 187 12.55 0.04 15.81
C ARG A 187 12.69 1.22 14.85
N PRO A 188 13.84 1.41 14.19
CA PRO A 188 13.94 2.42 13.15
C PRO A 188 13.07 2.03 11.95
N LEU A 189 12.53 3.03 11.26
CA LEU A 189 11.90 2.79 9.96
C LEU A 189 12.90 2.16 8.99
N PRO A 190 12.47 1.21 8.15
CA PRO A 190 13.30 0.73 7.06
C PRO A 190 13.77 1.92 6.22
N ALA A 191 15.06 1.98 5.93
CA ALA A 191 15.58 2.99 5.02
C ALA A 191 14.84 2.87 3.67
N PRO A 192 14.39 3.99 3.07
CA PRO A 192 13.73 3.92 1.79
C PRO A 192 14.69 3.33 0.74
N PRO A 193 14.18 2.55 -0.22
CA PRO A 193 15.00 1.95 -1.26
C PRO A 193 15.75 3.07 -2.01
N PRO A 194 17.01 2.85 -2.45
CA PRO A 194 17.79 3.89 -3.12
C PRO A 194 17.08 4.55 -4.31
N LEU A 195 16.17 3.81 -4.96
CA LEU A 195 15.35 4.31 -6.06
C LEU A 195 14.37 5.41 -5.67
N ALA A 196 13.95 5.46 -4.40
CA ALA A 196 13.01 6.47 -3.91
C ALA A 196 13.54 7.91 -4.02
N LYS A 197 14.87 8.09 -4.12
CA LYS A 197 15.50 9.40 -4.34
C LYS A 197 15.18 10.00 -5.72
N HIS A 198 14.84 9.14 -6.69
CA HIS A 198 14.48 9.54 -8.06
C HIS A 198 13.01 9.91 -8.19
N LEU A 199 12.21 9.65 -7.16
CA LEU A 199 10.81 10.07 -7.09
C LEU A 199 10.77 11.49 -6.51
N PRO A 200 10.11 12.46 -7.17
CA PRO A 200 10.07 13.84 -6.69
C PRO A 200 9.18 14.00 -5.45
N GLN A 201 9.45 15.05 -4.65
CA GLN A 201 8.64 15.42 -3.49
C GLN A 201 7.41 16.26 -3.86
N GLU A 202 7.44 16.96 -4.99
CA GLU A 202 6.32 17.73 -5.52
C GLU A 202 6.57 17.98 -7.00
N THR A 203 5.52 18.24 -7.77
CA THR A 203 5.61 18.71 -9.15
C THR A 203 4.53 19.76 -9.40
N GLN A 204 4.48 20.36 -10.60
CA GLN A 204 3.46 21.37 -10.89
C GLN A 204 2.04 20.78 -10.83
N ARG A 205 1.90 19.49 -11.16
CA ARG A 205 0.59 18.80 -11.24
C ARG A 205 0.31 17.90 -10.04
N LEU A 206 1.32 17.56 -9.25
CA LEU A 206 1.21 16.62 -8.14
C LEU A 206 1.37 17.36 -6.81
N ALA A 207 0.39 17.19 -5.92
CA ALA A 207 0.46 17.70 -4.56
C ALA A 207 1.51 16.92 -3.77
N ARG A 208 1.77 17.29 -2.52
CA ARG A 208 2.70 16.55 -1.66
C ARG A 208 2.33 15.04 -1.62
N PRO A 209 3.31 14.12 -1.77
CA PRO A 209 3.04 12.70 -1.81
C PRO A 209 2.38 12.23 -0.53
N LEU A 210 1.50 11.25 -0.70
CA LEU A 210 0.82 10.55 0.39
C LEU A 210 1.74 9.56 1.09
N GLY A 211 2.98 9.36 0.63
CA GLY A 211 3.94 8.44 1.22
C GLY A 211 4.87 7.76 0.23
N THR A 212 5.99 7.25 0.73
CA THR A 212 6.89 6.33 0.01
C THR A 212 6.79 4.92 0.61
N ALA A 213 6.99 3.93 -0.24
CA ALA A 213 6.80 2.53 0.05
C ALA A 213 7.90 1.70 -0.60
N ALA A 214 8.17 0.54 0.01
CA ALA A 214 9.07 -0.46 -0.54
C ALA A 214 8.38 -1.82 -0.53
N GLY A 215 8.69 -2.66 -1.51
CA GLY A 215 8.08 -3.98 -1.64
C GLY A 215 8.89 -4.95 -2.46
N PRO A 216 8.45 -6.23 -2.49
CA PRO A 216 9.03 -7.25 -3.35
C PRO A 216 8.89 -6.89 -4.83
N MET A 217 9.77 -7.48 -5.64
CA MET A 217 9.77 -7.28 -7.09
C MET A 217 8.50 -7.76 -7.77
N GLU A 218 7.82 -8.76 -7.19
CA GLU A 218 6.59 -9.34 -7.71
C GLU A 218 5.48 -8.31 -7.88
N TRP A 219 5.49 -7.20 -7.14
CA TRP A 219 4.56 -6.08 -7.34
C TRP A 219 4.62 -5.51 -8.78
N ALA A 220 5.76 -5.62 -9.46
CA ALA A 220 5.90 -5.21 -10.85
C ALA A 220 5.29 -6.21 -11.86
N ALA A 221 4.97 -7.44 -11.46
CA ALA A 221 4.25 -8.41 -12.30
C ALA A 221 2.72 -8.28 -12.20
N PHE A 222 2.21 -7.38 -11.36
CA PHE A 222 0.78 -7.29 -11.08
C PHE A 222 0.06 -6.24 -11.93
N ASP A 223 -0.49 -6.64 -13.09
CA ASP A 223 -1.69 -5.98 -13.66
C ASP A 223 -2.44 -6.84 -14.72
N ARG A 224 -3.60 -7.38 -14.30
CA ARG A 224 -4.92 -7.43 -14.99
C ARG A 224 -4.99 -7.66 -16.51
N ALA A 225 -5.18 -8.93 -16.90
CA ALA A 225 -6.02 -9.29 -18.05
C ALA A 225 -7.51 -9.14 -17.71
N LEU A 226 -8.37 -8.92 -18.73
CA LEU A 226 -9.83 -8.87 -18.61
C LEU A 226 -10.37 -10.04 -17.77
N GLY A 227 -10.70 -9.78 -16.51
CA GLY A 227 -11.32 -10.76 -15.64
C GLY A 227 -10.69 -10.84 -14.27
N GLU A 228 -9.43 -11.25 -14.12
CA GLU A 228 -8.90 -11.63 -12.80
C GLU A 228 -7.39 -11.51 -12.70
N ASN A 229 -6.93 -11.16 -11.49
CA ASN A 229 -5.55 -11.22 -11.01
C ASN A 229 -4.97 -12.64 -11.17
N VAL A 230 -4.67 -13.05 -12.40
CA VAL A 230 -3.87 -14.24 -12.69
C VAL A 230 -2.43 -13.75 -12.83
N PRO A 231 -1.51 -14.19 -11.96
CA PRO A 231 -0.11 -13.82 -12.10
C PRO A 231 0.42 -14.35 -13.42
N ASP A 232 1.05 -13.48 -14.20
CA ASP A 232 1.77 -13.91 -15.39
C ASP A 232 3.04 -14.63 -14.95
N LEU A 233 3.00 -15.96 -14.98
CA LEU A 233 4.14 -16.79 -14.58
C LEU A 233 5.38 -16.51 -15.43
N GLY A 234 5.22 -16.15 -16.71
CA GLY A 234 6.34 -15.81 -17.59
C GLY A 234 7.01 -14.50 -17.20
N LEU A 235 6.22 -13.47 -16.88
CA LEU A 235 6.74 -12.19 -16.38
C LEU A 235 7.35 -12.35 -14.98
N LYS A 236 6.74 -13.17 -14.12
CA LYS A 236 7.29 -13.47 -12.80
C LYS A 236 8.64 -14.18 -12.90
N ASP A 237 8.71 -15.27 -13.65
CA ASP A 237 9.95 -16.03 -13.83
C ASP A 237 11.06 -15.17 -14.44
N PHE A 238 10.68 -14.22 -15.29
CA PHE A 238 11.61 -13.22 -15.81
C PHE A 238 12.10 -12.27 -14.72
N LEU A 239 11.21 -11.67 -13.92
CA LEU A 239 11.59 -10.77 -12.82
C LEU A 239 12.45 -11.46 -11.77
N ASP A 240 12.14 -12.70 -11.41
CA ASP A 240 12.90 -13.50 -10.45
C ASP A 240 14.36 -13.70 -10.89
N LYS A 241 14.63 -13.73 -12.21
CA LYS A 241 15.97 -13.91 -12.79
C LYS A 241 16.67 -12.59 -13.09
N ALA A 242 15.92 -11.59 -13.53
CA ALA A 242 16.46 -10.39 -14.17
C ALA A 242 16.45 -9.15 -13.27
N ALA A 243 15.84 -9.17 -12.08
CA ALA A 243 15.74 -8.00 -11.22
C ALA A 243 16.87 -7.91 -10.17
N THR A 244 17.38 -6.69 -9.93
CA THR A 244 18.45 -6.39 -8.96
C THR A 244 18.36 -4.91 -8.54
N PRO A 245 18.31 -4.46 -7.27
CA PRO A 245 18.17 -5.15 -5.96
C PRO A 245 16.72 -5.58 -5.65
N PRO A 246 16.44 -6.28 -4.53
CA PRO A 246 15.16 -6.98 -4.30
C PRO A 246 13.97 -6.09 -3.98
N THR A 247 14.15 -4.77 -3.87
CA THR A 247 13.10 -3.86 -3.42
C THR A 247 12.75 -2.84 -4.49
N ILE A 248 11.46 -2.68 -4.75
CA ILE A 248 10.92 -1.59 -5.56
C ILE A 248 10.74 -0.33 -4.70
N ALA A 249 10.73 0.85 -5.31
CA ALA A 249 10.28 2.08 -4.69
C ALA A 249 8.90 2.44 -5.22
N LEU A 250 7.93 2.66 -4.35
CA LEU A 250 6.57 3.08 -4.70
C LEU A 250 6.25 4.42 -4.04
N ARG A 251 5.62 5.34 -4.76
CA ARG A 251 5.12 6.61 -4.20
C ARG A 251 3.79 6.98 -4.84
N ARG A 252 2.91 7.60 -4.05
CA ARG A 252 1.58 8.08 -4.49
C ARG A 252 1.44 9.58 -4.28
N TRP A 253 0.82 10.28 -5.23
CA TRP A 253 0.50 11.70 -5.12
C TRP A 253 -0.97 11.97 -5.46
N PRO A 254 -1.63 12.90 -4.76
CA PRO A 254 -2.89 13.48 -5.24
C PRO A 254 -2.63 14.36 -6.47
N LEU A 255 -3.54 14.35 -7.43
CA LEU A 255 -3.53 15.35 -8.50
C LEU A 255 -4.03 16.69 -7.95
N THR A 256 -3.30 17.76 -8.23
CA THR A 256 -3.65 19.13 -7.81
C THR A 256 -4.87 19.69 -8.56
N THR A 257 -5.04 19.29 -9.82
CA THR A 257 -6.04 19.85 -10.74
C THR A 257 -7.27 18.98 -10.94
N ALA A 258 -7.37 17.85 -10.24
CA ALA A 258 -8.40 16.84 -10.47
C ALA A 258 -9.49 16.85 -9.37
N PRO A 259 -10.67 16.27 -9.65
CA PRO A 259 -11.67 15.99 -8.62
C PRO A 259 -11.09 15.18 -7.45
N PRO A 260 -11.63 15.33 -6.22
CA PRO A 260 -11.16 14.60 -5.04
C PRO A 260 -11.13 13.08 -5.27
N GLY A 261 -9.94 12.48 -5.15
CA GLY A 261 -9.75 11.03 -5.23
C GLY A 261 -9.02 10.51 -6.46
N GLN A 262 -8.61 11.37 -7.40
CA GLN A 262 -7.63 10.97 -8.42
C GLN A 262 -6.21 11.01 -7.84
N VAL A 263 -5.45 9.95 -8.09
CA VAL A 263 -4.08 9.78 -7.59
C VAL A 263 -3.17 9.24 -8.68
N VAL A 264 -1.91 9.67 -8.67
CA VAL A 264 -0.82 9.08 -9.45
C VAL A 264 0.01 8.19 -8.55
N ASP A 265 0.28 6.97 -9.01
CA ASP A 265 1.26 6.05 -8.45
C ASP A 265 2.50 5.98 -9.33
N ALA A 266 3.68 5.91 -8.73
CA ALA A 266 4.93 5.59 -9.41
C ALA A 266 5.63 4.43 -8.71
N MET A 267 5.92 3.37 -9.46
CA MET A 267 6.72 2.24 -9.03
C MET A 267 8.01 2.21 -9.84
N LEU A 268 9.16 2.20 -9.16
CA LEU A 268 10.48 2.06 -9.75
C LEU A 268 11.15 0.78 -9.28
N PHE A 269 11.78 0.07 -10.21
CA PHE A 269 12.58 -1.09 -9.89
C PHE A 269 13.74 -1.22 -10.86
N ARG A 270 14.77 -1.97 -10.45
CA ARG A 270 16.01 -2.12 -11.22
C ARG A 270 16.16 -3.55 -11.73
N MET A 271 16.72 -3.63 -12.92
CA MET A 271 17.08 -4.85 -13.62
C MET A 271 18.58 -5.09 -13.59
N ALA A 272 18.99 -6.31 -13.94
CA ALA A 272 20.37 -6.76 -14.05
C ALA A 272 21.17 -5.92 -15.05
N ASP A 273 20.53 -5.48 -16.13
CA ASP A 273 21.13 -4.67 -17.18
C ASP A 273 20.05 -3.92 -17.97
N ALA A 274 20.48 -3.04 -18.87
CA ALA A 274 19.57 -2.24 -19.69
C ALA A 274 18.79 -3.07 -20.72
N LYS A 275 19.35 -4.20 -21.17
CA LYS A 275 18.67 -5.10 -22.10
C LYS A 275 17.49 -5.79 -21.41
N SER A 276 17.65 -6.16 -20.15
CA SER A 276 16.60 -6.71 -19.29
C SER A 276 15.49 -5.69 -19.01
N ALA A 277 15.84 -4.42 -18.79
CA ALA A 277 14.84 -3.35 -18.64
C ALA A 277 14.01 -3.15 -19.92
N LEU A 278 14.65 -3.19 -21.10
CA LEU A 278 13.94 -3.15 -22.38
C LEU A 278 13.09 -4.40 -22.62
N ARG A 279 13.59 -5.58 -22.25
CA ARG A 279 12.87 -6.85 -22.38
C ARG A 279 11.60 -6.87 -21.54
N TYR A 280 11.61 -6.25 -20.36
CA TYR A 280 10.41 -6.09 -19.54
C TYR A 280 9.30 -5.36 -20.29
N LEU A 281 9.59 -4.25 -20.97
CA LEU A 281 8.57 -3.50 -21.73
C LEU A 281 7.89 -4.36 -22.80
N VAL A 282 8.66 -5.26 -23.43
CA VAL A 282 8.14 -6.17 -24.44
C VAL A 282 7.25 -7.22 -23.80
N LEU A 283 7.72 -7.89 -22.73
CA LEU A 283 6.98 -8.94 -22.04
C LEU A 283 5.69 -8.39 -21.40
N ASP A 284 5.78 -7.31 -20.63
CA ASP A 284 4.61 -6.70 -20.00
C ASP A 284 3.55 -6.30 -21.04
N ARG A 285 3.97 -5.80 -22.21
CA ARG A 285 3.05 -5.48 -23.31
C ARG A 285 2.44 -6.69 -23.99
N GLU A 286 3.24 -7.71 -24.30
CA GLU A 286 2.75 -8.95 -24.95
C GLU A 286 1.64 -9.61 -24.12
N ASN A 287 1.74 -9.50 -22.80
CA ASN A 287 0.79 -10.06 -21.84
C ASN A 287 -0.55 -9.28 -21.76
N ARG A 288 -0.69 -8.12 -22.42
CA ARG A 288 -1.86 -7.23 -22.32
C ARG A 288 -2.84 -7.25 -23.51
N LEU A 289 -2.75 -8.24 -24.41
CA LEU A 289 -3.66 -8.49 -25.56
C LEU A 289 -4.32 -7.25 -26.21
N LEU A 290 -3.51 -6.57 -27.05
CA LEU A 290 -3.81 -5.87 -28.32
C LEU A 290 -4.89 -4.75 -28.38
N GLU A 291 -4.42 -3.52 -28.66
CA GLU A 291 -4.52 -2.93 -30.02
C GLU A 291 -3.54 -1.76 -30.20
N ARG A 292 -2.66 -1.89 -31.21
CA ARG A 292 -1.95 -0.86 -31.99
C ARG A 292 -1.17 0.28 -31.29
N SER A 293 0.07 0.39 -31.78
CA SER A 293 1.07 1.46 -31.63
C SER A 293 1.91 1.45 -30.35
N LEU A 294 3.22 1.20 -30.53
CA LEU A 294 4.25 1.84 -29.72
C LEU A 294 4.17 3.35 -29.98
N LEU A 295 3.14 4.01 -29.45
CA LEU A 295 3.33 5.40 -29.12
C LEU A 295 4.35 5.34 -27.99
N SER A 296 5.61 5.64 -28.31
CA SER A 296 6.57 6.07 -27.30
C SER A 296 6.10 7.47 -26.93
N PRO A 297 5.25 7.66 -25.89
CA PRO A 297 4.79 9.00 -25.57
C PRO A 297 5.95 9.91 -25.17
N MET A 298 7.11 9.32 -24.85
CA MET A 298 8.37 10.00 -24.64
C MET A 298 9.27 9.81 -25.86
N ALA A 299 9.58 10.88 -26.58
CA ALA A 299 10.36 10.82 -27.82
C ALA A 299 11.80 10.29 -27.63
N LYS A 300 12.36 10.40 -26.41
CA LYS A 300 13.75 10.07 -26.09
C LYS A 300 13.90 8.87 -25.16
N LEU A 301 12.80 8.18 -24.85
CA LEU A 301 12.80 7.11 -23.85
C LEU A 301 11.92 5.93 -24.28
N PRO A 302 12.46 4.70 -24.31
CA PRO A 302 11.67 3.49 -24.53
C PRO A 302 10.50 3.44 -23.56
N SER A 303 9.28 3.53 -24.09
CA SER A 303 8.06 3.63 -23.30
C SER A 303 6.83 3.19 -24.09
N TYR A 304 5.76 2.87 -23.36
CA TYR A 304 4.41 2.77 -23.91
C TYR A 304 3.40 3.28 -22.89
N MET A 305 2.23 3.65 -23.40
CA MET A 305 1.09 4.07 -22.60
C MET A 305 -0.08 3.16 -22.89
N GLU A 306 -0.78 2.77 -21.84
CA GLU A 306 -1.95 1.92 -21.88
C GLU A 306 -3.13 2.66 -21.26
N LEU A 307 -4.29 2.56 -21.90
CA LEU A 307 -5.56 2.99 -21.34
C LEU A 307 -6.44 1.76 -21.12
N SER A 308 -6.83 1.54 -19.87
CA SER A 308 -7.83 0.55 -19.51
C SER A 308 -9.11 1.27 -19.09
N SER A 309 -10.25 0.78 -19.58
CA SER A 309 -11.57 1.26 -19.19
C SER A 309 -12.42 0.07 -18.77
N GLY A 310 -13.18 0.22 -17.69
CA GLY A 310 -14.09 -0.81 -17.21
C GLY A 310 -15.24 -0.21 -16.43
N GLU A 311 -16.19 -1.06 -16.03
CA GLU A 311 -17.37 -0.66 -15.26
C GLU A 311 -17.03 0.09 -13.96
N ARG A 312 -15.79 -0.04 -13.46
CA ARG A 312 -15.31 0.55 -12.20
C ARG A 312 -14.51 1.84 -12.35
N GLY A 313 -14.38 2.38 -13.57
CA GLY A 313 -13.58 3.57 -13.87
C GLY A 313 -12.53 3.32 -14.95
N ALA A 314 -11.75 4.35 -15.25
CA ALA A 314 -10.66 4.30 -16.20
C ALA A 314 -9.31 4.40 -15.49
N LYS A 315 -8.31 3.65 -15.97
CA LYS A 315 -6.92 3.72 -15.51
C LYS A 315 -6.01 3.90 -16.71
N ILE A 316 -5.07 4.84 -16.59
CA ILE A 316 -4.01 5.04 -17.56
C ILE A 316 -2.67 4.65 -16.93
N SER A 317 -1.86 3.88 -17.65
CA SER A 317 -0.55 3.41 -17.23
C SER A 317 0.50 3.87 -18.22
N LEU A 318 1.60 4.45 -17.75
CA LEU A 318 2.78 4.76 -18.53
C LEU A 318 3.94 3.92 -18.00
N VAL A 319 4.50 3.08 -18.86
CA VAL A 319 5.66 2.26 -18.52
C VAL A 319 6.84 2.69 -19.36
N PHE A 320 8.00 2.86 -18.73
CA PHE A 320 9.22 3.26 -19.40
C PHE A 320 10.44 2.52 -18.87
N ALA A 321 11.48 2.44 -19.69
CA ALA A 321 12.78 1.92 -19.31
C ALA A 321 13.87 2.96 -19.56
N LYS A 322 14.70 3.21 -18.54
CA LYS A 322 15.89 4.08 -18.60
C LYS A 322 17.06 3.34 -17.98
N GLU A 323 18.09 3.08 -18.79
CA GLU A 323 19.23 2.26 -18.37
C GLU A 323 18.74 0.95 -17.77
N ARG A 324 19.12 0.65 -16.51
CA ARG A 324 18.72 -0.54 -15.78
C ARG A 324 17.40 -0.37 -15.01
N THR A 325 16.75 0.78 -15.08
CA THR A 325 15.56 1.09 -14.28
C THR A 325 14.31 1.02 -15.13
N VAL A 326 13.28 0.38 -14.61
CA VAL A 326 11.92 0.42 -15.14
C VAL A 326 11.06 1.29 -14.23
N GLY A 327 10.26 2.15 -14.84
CA GLY A 327 9.22 2.90 -14.15
C GLY A 327 7.84 2.51 -14.65
N VAL A 328 6.94 2.21 -13.73
CA VAL A 328 5.52 1.97 -13.97
C VAL A 328 4.75 3.08 -13.26
N LEU A 329 4.17 3.98 -14.05
CA LEU A 329 3.37 5.08 -13.54
C LEU A 329 1.90 4.80 -13.85
N THR A 330 1.01 4.98 -12.89
CA THR A 330 -0.41 4.73 -13.10
C THR A 330 -1.25 5.86 -12.52
N CYS A 331 -2.36 6.18 -13.18
CA CYS A 331 -3.36 7.08 -12.63
C CYS A 331 -4.74 6.42 -12.75
N GLY A 332 -5.48 6.42 -11.64
CA GLY A 332 -6.85 5.93 -11.59
C GLY A 332 -7.84 7.10 -11.53
N ALA A 333 -8.85 7.07 -12.40
CA ALA A 333 -10.00 7.95 -12.33
C ALA A 333 -11.22 7.17 -11.79
N PRO A 334 -11.88 7.65 -10.71
CA PRO A 334 -13.10 7.01 -10.22
C PRO A 334 -14.23 7.07 -11.26
N TYR A 335 -15.28 6.27 -11.07
CA TYR A 335 -16.47 6.16 -11.93
C TYR A 335 -16.85 7.47 -12.64
N SER A 336 -17.24 7.39 -13.92
CA SER A 336 -17.67 8.49 -14.80
C SER A 336 -16.62 9.55 -15.20
N PHE A 337 -15.37 9.46 -14.70
CA PHE A 337 -14.27 10.33 -15.15
C PHE A 337 -13.35 9.63 -16.16
N THR A 338 -12.84 10.39 -17.13
CA THR A 338 -11.83 9.88 -18.07
C THR A 338 -10.44 9.92 -17.44
N ALA A 339 -9.61 8.90 -17.71
CA ALA A 339 -8.22 8.88 -17.23
C ALA A 339 -7.25 9.71 -18.10
N GLU A 340 -7.70 10.22 -19.25
CA GLU A 340 -6.87 11.04 -20.15
C GLU A 340 -6.37 12.33 -19.49
N GLU A 341 -7.13 12.90 -18.56
CA GLU A 341 -6.74 14.08 -17.78
C GLU A 341 -5.47 13.85 -16.96
N CYS A 342 -5.15 12.60 -16.62
CA CYS A 342 -3.92 12.26 -15.90
C CYS A 342 -2.67 12.23 -16.78
N LYS A 343 -2.84 12.14 -18.11
CA LYS A 343 -1.73 11.93 -19.05
C LYS A 343 -0.62 12.98 -18.93
N PRO A 344 -0.90 14.29 -18.80
CA PRO A 344 0.14 15.29 -18.61
C PRO A 344 0.94 15.08 -17.32
N ALA A 345 0.29 14.68 -16.22
CA ALA A 345 0.96 14.42 -14.95
C ALA A 345 1.88 13.17 -15.03
N LEU A 346 1.44 12.12 -15.73
CA LEU A 346 2.28 10.94 -15.95
C LEU A 346 3.51 11.26 -16.79
N LEU A 347 3.36 12.04 -17.86
CA LEU A 347 4.48 12.41 -18.73
C LEU A 347 5.50 13.30 -18.02
N GLU A 348 5.04 14.33 -17.32
CA GLU A 348 5.89 15.21 -16.51
C GLU A 348 6.68 14.40 -15.48
N LEU A 349 6.00 13.50 -14.76
CA LEU A 349 6.64 12.66 -13.75
C LEU A 349 7.69 11.72 -14.36
N ALA A 350 7.39 11.09 -15.51
CA ALA A 350 8.34 10.22 -16.19
C ALA A 350 9.59 10.98 -16.66
N GLU A 351 9.45 12.21 -17.17
CA GLU A 351 10.56 13.06 -17.58
C GLU A 351 11.46 13.45 -16.40
N ILE A 352 10.87 13.86 -15.28
CA ILE A 352 11.60 14.19 -14.04
C ILE A 352 12.39 12.98 -13.55
N ILE A 353 11.74 11.80 -13.47
CA ILE A 353 12.40 10.57 -13.02
C ILE A 353 13.54 10.21 -13.98
N ALA A 354 13.30 10.22 -15.29
CA ALA A 354 14.30 9.88 -16.30
C ALA A 354 15.49 10.83 -16.29
N ALA A 355 15.28 12.13 -16.01
CA ALA A 355 16.36 13.10 -15.85
C ALA A 355 17.20 12.79 -14.60
N SER A 356 16.56 12.49 -13.48
CA SER A 356 17.22 12.18 -12.21
C SER A 356 18.05 10.90 -12.23
N LEU A 357 17.77 9.97 -13.16
CA LEU A 357 18.50 8.72 -13.32
C LEU A 357 19.86 8.89 -14.03
N ASN A 358 20.13 10.04 -14.68
CA ASN A 358 21.43 10.32 -15.33
C ASN A 358 22.46 10.95 -14.37
N GLN A 359 22.11 11.15 -13.11
CA GLN A 359 22.93 11.76 -12.05
C GLN A 359 23.37 10.68 -11.06
#